data_AF-A0AAC8QAL0-F1
#
_entry.id   AF-A0AAC8QAL0-F1
#
_cell.length_a   1.000
_cell.length_b   1.000
_cell.length_c   1.000
_cell.angle_alpha   90.00
_cell.angle_beta   90.00
_cell.angle_gamma   90.00
#
_symmetry.space_group_name_H-M   'P 1'
#
loop_
_entity.id
_entity.type
_entity.pdbx_description
1 polymer ?
#
loop_
_entity_poly.entity_id
_entity_poly.type
_entity_poly.pdbx_seq_one_letter_code
_entity_poly.pdbx_strand_id
1 'polypeptide(L)'
;MSGRLTVALGQYDIGWHSPEASLAAAETLISRAAAGGARLVVLPEMATTGFTMDKTQATPLQGPVVSRLGELAARSKVWLVAGVAVREDEGSDTAAPRTVNTAIAFDPEGRVAAVHRKQRLFAYGGEHEHYRAGNKPTCLIIDGVRTALFICYELRFPELFGAVARDVDAMVLIANWPAARRPHWDALLRARAIENQCYFIGVNRIGTGGGLAYDGGSAAFTPWGEDLAPETASGVPLVTLDTRTVAEVRERYPFLRDRVV
;
A
#
# COMPACT_ATOMS: atom_id res chain seq x y z
N MET A 1 24.30 -0.01 3.86
CA MET A 1 24.22 0.98 2.77
C MET A 1 23.15 1.98 3.17
N SER A 2 23.37 3.29 2.99
CA SER A 2 22.38 4.32 3.31
C SER A 2 21.40 4.44 2.13
N GLY A 3 20.12 4.15 2.36
CA GLY A 3 19.05 4.37 1.40
C GLY A 3 18.28 5.65 1.75
N ARG A 4 17.95 6.46 0.74
CA ARG A 4 17.05 7.61 0.87
C ARG A 4 15.98 7.51 -0.21
N LEU A 5 14.71 7.57 0.19
CA LEU A 5 13.58 7.36 -0.71
C LEU A 5 12.50 8.43 -0.51
N THR A 6 12.19 9.17 -1.57
CA THR A 6 11.05 10.11 -1.60
C THR A 6 9.79 9.38 -2.06
N VAL A 7 8.77 9.38 -1.21
CA VAL A 7 7.51 8.64 -1.39
C VAL A 7 6.36 9.63 -1.54
N ALA A 8 5.57 9.46 -2.58
CA ALA A 8 4.31 10.18 -2.76
C ALA A 8 3.14 9.43 -2.10
N LEU A 9 2.38 10.14 -1.28
CA LEU A 9 1.14 9.65 -0.67
C LEU A 9 -0.02 9.87 -1.66
N GLY A 10 -0.17 8.94 -2.59
CA GLY A 10 -1.04 9.08 -3.76
C GLY A 10 -2.51 8.86 -3.47
N GLN A 11 -3.10 9.68 -2.60
CA GLN A 11 -4.54 9.69 -2.35
C GLN A 11 -5.31 10.39 -3.48
N TYR A 12 -6.41 9.80 -3.92
CA TYR A 12 -7.34 10.39 -4.88
C TYR A 12 -8.72 9.76 -4.74
N ASP A 13 -9.72 10.37 -5.39
CA ASP A 13 -11.06 9.79 -5.45
C ASP A 13 -11.10 8.70 -6.52
N ILE A 14 -11.24 7.46 -6.07
CA ILE A 14 -11.32 6.30 -6.95
C ILE A 14 -12.75 6.20 -7.48
N GLY A 15 -12.88 6.19 -8.81
CA GLY A 15 -14.16 6.00 -9.47
C GLY A 15 -14.76 4.63 -9.14
N TRP A 16 -15.94 4.63 -8.49
CA TRP A 16 -16.65 3.40 -8.15
C TRP A 16 -17.00 2.62 -9.41
N HIS A 17 -16.47 1.39 -9.53
CA HIS A 17 -16.66 0.51 -10.71
C HIS A 17 -16.30 1.19 -12.04
N SER A 18 -15.33 2.11 -12.02
CA SER A 18 -14.91 2.86 -13.21
C SER A 18 -13.38 2.84 -13.38
N PRO A 19 -12.79 1.67 -13.75
CA PRO A 19 -11.34 1.52 -13.94
C PRO A 19 -10.70 2.59 -14.81
N GLU A 20 -11.33 2.97 -15.92
CA GLU A 20 -10.81 3.96 -16.87
C GLU A 20 -10.65 5.33 -16.22
N ALA A 21 -11.69 5.81 -15.53
CA ALA A 21 -11.64 7.10 -14.82
C ALA A 21 -10.60 7.08 -13.68
N SER A 22 -10.54 5.98 -12.93
CA SER A 22 -9.57 5.79 -11.86
C SER A 22 -8.12 5.77 -12.38
N LEU A 23 -7.87 5.12 -13.52
CA LEU A 23 -6.55 5.10 -14.16
C LEU A 23 -6.15 6.48 -14.71
N ALA A 24 -7.09 7.25 -15.26
CA ALA A 24 -6.82 8.63 -15.70
C ALA A 24 -6.46 9.56 -14.53
N ALA A 25 -7.17 9.42 -13.39
CA ALA A 25 -6.85 10.14 -12.16
C ALA A 25 -5.48 9.73 -11.61
N ALA A 26 -5.19 8.43 -11.57
CA ALA A 26 -3.89 7.91 -11.15
C ALA A 26 -2.75 8.41 -12.05
N GLU A 27 -2.95 8.46 -13.37
CA GLU A 27 -1.96 8.98 -14.33
C GLU A 27 -1.59 10.44 -14.05
N THR A 28 -2.60 11.28 -13.80
CA THR A 28 -2.39 12.67 -13.42
C THR A 28 -1.61 12.79 -12.11
N LEU A 29 -1.97 11.99 -11.11
CA LEU A 29 -1.31 11.98 -9.80
C LEU A 29 0.14 11.51 -9.90
N ILE A 30 0.40 10.39 -10.58
CA ILE A 30 1.74 9.82 -10.76
C ILE A 30 2.64 10.82 -11.48
N SER A 31 2.14 11.45 -12.54
CA SER A 31 2.89 12.46 -13.30
C SER A 31 3.28 13.66 -12.43
N ARG A 32 2.35 14.16 -11.60
CA ARG A 32 2.62 15.26 -10.66
C ARG A 32 3.60 14.85 -9.57
N ALA A 33 3.44 13.66 -9.01
CA ALA A 33 4.34 13.12 -7.99
C ALA A 33 5.78 13.01 -8.52
N ALA A 34 5.95 12.46 -9.72
CA ALA A 34 7.25 12.36 -10.39
C ALA A 34 7.86 13.75 -10.66
N ALA A 35 7.06 14.72 -11.13
CA ALA A 35 7.50 16.10 -11.29
C ALA A 35 7.90 16.77 -9.96
N GLY A 36 7.28 16.35 -8.84
CA GLY A 36 7.66 16.77 -7.49
C GLY A 36 8.91 16.05 -6.93
N GLY A 37 9.52 15.13 -7.68
CA GLY A 37 10.73 14.40 -7.27
C GLY A 37 10.47 13.08 -6.53
N ALA A 38 9.24 12.55 -6.56
CA ALA A 38 8.96 11.24 -6.00
C ALA A 38 9.74 10.14 -6.74
N ARG A 39 10.27 9.18 -5.97
CA ARG A 39 10.92 7.96 -6.48
C ARG A 39 10.03 6.73 -6.33
N LEU A 40 9.12 6.77 -5.35
CA LEU A 40 8.03 5.81 -5.17
C LEU A 40 6.70 6.56 -5.13
N VAL A 41 5.72 6.10 -5.88
CA VAL A 41 4.32 6.52 -5.76
C VAL A 41 3.50 5.37 -5.19
N VAL A 42 2.75 5.63 -4.13
CA VAL A 42 1.86 4.63 -3.51
C VAL A 42 0.42 5.06 -3.77
N LEU A 43 -0.36 4.20 -4.43
CA LEU A 43 -1.80 4.38 -4.64
C LEU A 43 -2.60 3.52 -3.65
N PRO A 44 -3.89 3.82 -3.41
CA PRO A 44 -4.68 3.13 -2.41
C PRO A 44 -5.01 1.66 -2.78
N GLU A 45 -5.64 0.95 -1.85
CA GLU A 45 -6.21 -0.39 -2.09
C GLU A 45 -7.28 -0.32 -3.20
N MET A 46 -7.39 -1.37 -4.03
CA MET A 46 -8.34 -1.42 -5.16
C MET A 46 -8.45 -0.08 -5.93
N ALA A 47 -7.28 0.49 -6.25
CA ALA A 47 -7.04 1.79 -6.85
C ALA A 47 -7.87 2.05 -8.12
N THR A 48 -8.35 1.01 -8.79
CA THR A 48 -9.06 1.11 -10.06
C THR A 48 -10.58 1.00 -9.92
N THR A 49 -11.09 0.29 -8.92
CA THR A 49 -12.51 -0.10 -8.82
C THR A 49 -13.21 0.44 -7.58
N GLY A 50 -12.43 0.83 -6.56
CA GLY A 50 -12.91 0.96 -5.18
C GLY A 50 -13.12 -0.41 -4.52
N PHE A 51 -13.30 -0.41 -3.20
CA PHE A 51 -13.52 -1.63 -2.42
C PHE A 51 -14.87 -2.29 -2.74
N THR A 52 -14.86 -3.25 -3.66
CA THR A 52 -16.04 -3.91 -4.21
C THR A 52 -16.10 -5.38 -3.85
N MET A 53 -17.30 -5.97 -3.81
CA MET A 53 -17.51 -7.42 -3.77
C MET A 53 -17.89 -8.01 -5.14
N ASP A 54 -18.09 -7.13 -6.13
CA ASP A 54 -18.34 -7.52 -7.51
C ASP A 54 -17.05 -8.03 -8.17
N LYS A 55 -16.96 -9.35 -8.32
CA LYS A 55 -15.82 -10.06 -8.90
C LYS A 55 -15.66 -9.80 -10.40
N THR A 56 -16.69 -9.29 -11.09
CA THR A 56 -16.58 -8.95 -12.52
C THR A 56 -15.63 -7.78 -12.77
N GLN A 57 -15.40 -6.95 -11.74
CA GLN A 57 -14.44 -5.84 -11.76
C GLN A 57 -12.97 -6.29 -11.69
N ALA A 58 -12.72 -7.57 -11.37
CA ALA A 58 -11.37 -8.08 -11.25
C ALA A 58 -10.66 -8.24 -12.60
N THR A 59 -9.36 -8.02 -12.63
CA THR A 59 -8.51 -8.13 -13.83
C THR A 59 -7.48 -9.27 -13.67
N PRO A 60 -7.07 -9.98 -14.73
CA PRO A 60 -5.95 -10.91 -14.64
C PRO A 60 -4.65 -10.19 -14.26
N LEU A 61 -3.70 -10.90 -13.66
CA LEU A 61 -2.40 -10.31 -13.31
C LEU A 61 -1.61 -9.85 -14.56
N GLN A 62 -1.78 -10.51 -15.69
CA GLN A 62 -1.23 -10.10 -16.99
C GLN A 62 -2.28 -9.34 -17.85
N GLY A 63 -3.28 -8.78 -17.19
CA GLY A 63 -4.41 -8.08 -17.81
C GLY A 63 -4.13 -6.60 -18.13
N PRO A 64 -5.03 -5.96 -18.90
CA PRO A 64 -4.83 -4.60 -19.40
C PRO A 64 -4.66 -3.55 -18.30
N VAL A 65 -5.37 -3.70 -17.18
CA VAL A 65 -5.26 -2.77 -16.04
C VAL A 65 -3.86 -2.81 -15.42
N VAL A 66 -3.31 -4.01 -15.21
CA VAL A 66 -1.96 -4.18 -14.65
C VAL A 66 -0.92 -3.66 -15.62
N SER A 67 -1.05 -3.96 -16.91
CA SER A 67 -0.17 -3.44 -17.96
C SER A 67 -0.18 -1.91 -17.99
N ARG A 68 -1.35 -1.27 -17.93
CA ARG A 68 -1.46 0.20 -17.90
C ARG A 68 -0.80 0.82 -16.68
N LEU A 69 -0.89 0.21 -15.50
CA LEU A 69 -0.18 0.65 -14.30
C LEU A 69 1.35 0.53 -14.46
N GLY A 70 1.82 -0.58 -15.04
CA GLY A 70 3.24 -0.76 -15.36
C GLY A 70 3.76 0.28 -16.35
N GLU A 71 3.00 0.56 -17.41
CA GLU A 71 3.34 1.62 -18.36
C GLU A 71 3.40 3.01 -17.71
N LEU A 72 2.51 3.31 -16.76
CA LEU A 72 2.53 4.57 -16.01
C LEU A 72 3.80 4.68 -15.16
N ALA A 73 4.18 3.62 -14.46
CA ALA A 73 5.44 3.56 -13.70
C ALA A 73 6.64 3.81 -14.62
N ALA A 74 6.69 3.14 -15.78
CA ALA A 74 7.77 3.28 -16.77
C ALA A 74 7.86 4.69 -17.37
N ARG A 75 6.72 5.27 -17.79
CA ARG A 75 6.68 6.62 -18.36
C ARG A 75 7.16 7.67 -17.37
N SER A 76 6.81 7.52 -16.10
CA SER A 76 7.19 8.46 -15.04
C SER A 76 8.53 8.13 -14.38
N LYS A 77 9.16 6.99 -14.70
CA LYS A 77 10.44 6.51 -14.13
C LYS A 77 10.43 6.44 -12.60
N VAL A 78 9.31 5.97 -12.05
CA VAL A 78 9.09 5.79 -10.61
C VAL A 78 8.80 4.34 -10.28
N TRP A 79 9.11 3.93 -9.06
CA TRP A 79 8.45 2.78 -8.47
C TRP A 79 6.98 3.11 -8.23
N LEU A 80 6.10 2.12 -8.41
CA LEU A 80 4.67 2.26 -8.18
C LEU A 80 4.15 1.12 -7.32
N VAL A 81 3.42 1.42 -6.25
CA VAL A 81 2.60 0.43 -5.53
C VAL A 81 1.14 0.76 -5.78
N ALA A 82 0.37 -0.20 -6.28
CA ALA A 82 -1.06 -0.02 -6.57
C ALA A 82 -1.89 -1.22 -6.12
N GLY A 83 -3.04 -0.95 -5.48
CA GLY A 83 -4.01 -1.97 -5.11
C GLY A 83 -4.91 -2.34 -6.28
N VAL A 84 -5.12 -3.63 -6.54
CA VAL A 84 -5.94 -4.14 -7.64
C VAL A 84 -6.70 -5.39 -7.19
N ALA A 85 -7.98 -5.51 -7.58
CA ALA A 85 -8.68 -6.79 -7.51
C ALA A 85 -8.19 -7.68 -8.67
N VAL A 86 -7.45 -8.73 -8.34
CA VAL A 86 -6.84 -9.63 -9.32
C VAL A 86 -7.65 -10.91 -9.41
N ARG A 87 -7.95 -11.37 -10.63
CA ARG A 87 -8.47 -12.71 -10.89
C ARG A 87 -7.29 -13.62 -11.19
N GLU A 88 -7.10 -14.65 -10.37
CA GLU A 88 -6.05 -15.66 -10.59
C GLU A 88 -6.63 -16.89 -11.29
N ASP A 89 -5.80 -17.56 -12.09
CA ASP A 89 -6.15 -18.79 -12.79
C ASP A 89 -6.34 -19.97 -11.82
N GLU A 90 -6.94 -21.06 -12.30
CA GLU A 90 -7.39 -22.19 -11.48
C GLU A 90 -6.24 -22.87 -10.71
N GLY A 91 -6.40 -22.96 -9.39
CA GLY A 91 -5.85 -24.06 -8.59
C GLY A 91 -6.85 -25.21 -8.52
N SER A 92 -6.41 -26.38 -8.04
CA SER A 92 -7.20 -27.63 -7.97
C SER A 92 -8.50 -27.58 -7.14
N ASP A 93 -8.79 -26.46 -6.48
CA ASP A 93 -9.98 -26.27 -5.66
C ASP A 93 -10.94 -25.29 -6.34
N THR A 94 -11.97 -25.85 -6.97
CA THR A 94 -12.97 -25.11 -7.74
C THR A 94 -14.01 -24.41 -6.86
N ALA A 95 -14.01 -24.64 -5.54
CA ALA A 95 -14.97 -24.07 -4.61
C ALA A 95 -14.55 -22.70 -4.03
N ALA A 96 -13.25 -22.40 -3.99
CA ALA A 96 -12.74 -21.15 -3.40
C ALA A 96 -12.91 -19.94 -4.34
N PRO A 97 -13.07 -18.71 -3.80
CA PRO A 97 -13.07 -17.51 -4.61
C PRO A 97 -11.76 -17.35 -5.41
N ARG A 98 -11.87 -16.98 -6.69
CA ARG A 98 -10.72 -16.78 -7.60
C ARG A 98 -10.12 -15.38 -7.54
N THR A 99 -10.84 -14.45 -6.90
CA THR A 99 -10.43 -13.05 -6.81
C THR A 99 -9.55 -12.85 -5.57
N VAL A 100 -8.50 -12.05 -5.71
CA VAL A 100 -7.57 -11.72 -4.64
C VAL A 100 -7.35 -10.22 -4.59
N ASN A 101 -7.46 -9.64 -3.39
CA ASN A 101 -7.14 -8.24 -3.15
C ASN A 101 -5.62 -8.10 -3.05
N THR A 102 -5.03 -7.40 -4.01
CA THR A 102 -3.60 -7.49 -4.31
C THR A 102 -2.96 -6.11 -4.32
N ALA A 103 -1.81 -5.96 -3.66
CA ALA A 103 -0.92 -4.81 -3.84
C ALA A 103 0.22 -5.22 -4.77
N ILE A 104 0.34 -4.54 -5.90
CA ILE A 104 1.35 -4.83 -6.92
C ILE A 104 2.40 -3.72 -6.88
N ALA A 105 3.67 -4.09 -6.77
CA ALA A 105 4.79 -3.19 -6.93
C ALA A 105 5.37 -3.31 -8.34
N PHE A 106 5.54 -2.18 -9.01
CA PHE A 106 6.18 -2.06 -10.31
C PHE A 106 7.51 -1.34 -10.18
N ASP A 107 8.52 -1.80 -10.91
CA ASP A 107 9.80 -1.12 -11.03
C ASP A 107 9.72 0.07 -12.02
N PRO A 108 10.75 0.94 -12.07
CA PRO A 108 10.80 2.07 -12.99
C PRO A 108 10.84 1.70 -14.49
N GLU A 109 10.98 0.42 -14.84
CA GLU A 109 10.85 -0.07 -16.21
C GLU A 109 9.44 -0.62 -16.50
N GLY A 110 8.54 -0.55 -15.52
CA GLY A 110 7.14 -0.98 -15.63
C GLY A 110 6.92 -2.48 -15.42
N ARG A 111 7.93 -3.22 -14.96
CA ARG A 111 7.81 -4.65 -14.68
C ARG A 111 7.25 -4.88 -13.28
N VAL A 112 6.48 -5.94 -13.10
CA VAL A 112 6.01 -6.35 -11.78
C VAL A 112 7.20 -6.87 -10.96
N ALA A 113 7.56 -6.13 -9.92
CA ALA A 113 8.67 -6.44 -9.03
C ALA A 113 8.23 -7.26 -7.80
N ALA A 114 7.00 -7.05 -7.31
CA ALA A 114 6.43 -7.83 -6.22
C ALA A 114 4.90 -7.85 -6.27
N VAL A 115 4.30 -8.90 -5.72
CA VAL A 115 2.85 -9.10 -5.64
C VAL A 115 2.50 -9.54 -4.22
N HIS A 116 1.86 -8.66 -3.47
CA HIS A 116 1.36 -8.95 -2.13
C HIS A 116 -0.14 -9.27 -2.19
N ARG A 117 -0.53 -10.40 -1.61
CA ARG A 117 -1.93 -10.84 -1.53
C ARG A 117 -2.43 -10.66 -0.11
N LYS A 118 -3.53 -9.92 0.07
CA LYS A 118 -4.10 -9.60 1.38
C LYS A 118 -4.32 -10.86 2.22
N GLN A 119 -3.68 -10.95 3.37
CA GLN A 119 -3.68 -12.10 4.28
C GLN A 119 -4.85 -12.10 5.25
N ARG A 120 -5.49 -10.94 5.48
CA ARG A 120 -6.63 -10.79 6.39
C ARG A 120 -7.78 -10.11 5.68
N LEU A 121 -8.85 -10.87 5.45
CA LEU A 121 -10.06 -10.40 4.78
C LEU A 121 -11.04 -9.82 5.79
N PHE A 122 -11.74 -8.76 5.41
CA PHE A 122 -12.75 -8.09 6.22
C PHE A 122 -14.07 -8.89 6.23
N ALA A 123 -14.12 -9.95 7.04
CA ALA A 123 -15.26 -10.87 7.12
C ALA A 123 -16.59 -10.17 7.46
N TYR A 124 -16.56 -9.17 8.35
CA TYR A 124 -17.75 -8.37 8.68
C TYR A 124 -18.37 -7.68 7.46
N GLY A 125 -17.56 -7.30 6.47
CA GLY A 125 -18.02 -6.69 5.21
C GLY A 125 -18.19 -7.69 4.07
N GLY A 126 -18.19 -9.00 4.35
CA GLY A 126 -18.38 -10.05 3.35
C GLY A 126 -17.15 -10.37 2.50
N GLU A 127 -15.99 -9.72 2.68
CA GLU A 127 -14.83 -9.88 1.77
C GLU A 127 -14.39 -11.34 1.59
N HIS A 128 -14.44 -12.14 2.66
CA HIS A 128 -14.10 -13.57 2.66
C HIS A 128 -14.98 -14.48 1.78
N GLU A 129 -16.18 -14.05 1.39
CA GLU A 129 -17.07 -14.81 0.51
C GLU A 129 -16.73 -14.57 -0.98
N HIS A 130 -16.02 -13.47 -1.27
CA HIS A 130 -15.73 -13.01 -2.63
C HIS A 130 -14.24 -13.05 -2.97
N TYR A 131 -13.37 -13.00 -1.95
CA TYR A 131 -11.93 -12.94 -2.11
C TYR A 131 -11.24 -14.07 -1.37
N ARG A 132 -10.10 -14.50 -1.89
CA ARG A 132 -9.19 -15.45 -1.25
C ARG A 132 -8.07 -14.71 -0.54
N ALA A 133 -7.72 -15.19 0.65
CA ALA A 133 -6.62 -14.67 1.44
C ALA A 133 -5.26 -15.11 0.87
N GLY A 134 -4.28 -14.22 0.91
CA GLY A 134 -2.87 -14.57 0.83
C GLY A 134 -2.37 -15.25 2.09
N ASN A 135 -1.17 -15.83 2.02
CA ASN A 135 -0.61 -16.64 3.11
C ASN A 135 0.85 -16.31 3.44
N LYS A 136 1.44 -15.29 2.82
CA LYS A 136 2.85 -14.94 2.99
C LYS A 136 3.04 -13.43 3.00
N PRO A 137 3.96 -12.91 3.83
CA PRO A 137 4.39 -11.52 3.73
C PRO A 137 5.09 -11.26 2.40
N THR A 138 5.20 -9.99 2.03
CA THR A 138 5.87 -9.58 0.79
C THR A 138 6.81 -8.41 1.08
N CYS A 139 8.10 -8.67 0.89
CA CYS A 139 9.16 -7.68 1.06
C CYS A 139 9.92 -7.51 -0.24
N LEU A 140 10.37 -6.28 -0.51
CA LEU A 140 11.20 -5.92 -1.66
C LEU A 140 12.15 -4.77 -1.29
N ILE A 141 13.14 -4.49 -2.14
CA ILE A 141 14.04 -3.35 -1.96
C ILE A 141 13.68 -2.28 -3.00
N ILE A 142 13.41 -1.06 -2.55
CA ILE A 142 13.05 0.09 -3.39
C ILE A 142 14.11 1.16 -3.19
N ASP A 143 14.94 1.43 -4.20
CA ASP A 143 16.06 2.38 -4.16
C ASP A 143 16.91 2.28 -2.87
N GLY A 144 17.19 1.04 -2.43
CA GLY A 144 17.99 0.74 -1.23
C GLY A 144 17.23 0.70 0.09
N VAL A 145 15.91 0.91 0.10
CA VAL A 145 15.04 0.81 1.29
C VAL A 145 14.32 -0.54 1.29
N ARG A 146 14.55 -1.38 2.32
CA ARG A 146 13.83 -2.65 2.48
C ARG A 146 12.40 -2.36 2.92
N THR A 147 11.43 -2.76 2.09
CA THR A 147 10.03 -2.36 2.23
C THR A 147 9.14 -3.59 2.31
N ALA A 148 8.17 -3.61 3.24
CA ALA A 148 7.08 -4.58 3.25
C ALA A 148 5.76 -3.95 2.80
N LEU A 149 4.91 -4.75 2.14
CA LEU A 149 3.60 -4.32 1.66
C LEU A 149 2.47 -4.97 2.46
N PHE A 150 1.43 -4.20 2.75
CA PHE A 150 0.23 -4.61 3.48
C PHE A 150 -1.02 -3.89 2.93
N ILE A 151 -2.20 -4.42 3.24
CA ILE A 151 -3.48 -3.95 2.72
C ILE A 151 -4.52 -3.79 3.85
N CYS A 152 -4.90 -2.53 4.07
CA CYS A 152 -6.10 -2.09 4.78
C CYS A 152 -6.37 -2.83 6.10
N TYR A 153 -7.27 -3.80 6.09
CA TYR A 153 -7.72 -4.52 7.29
C TYR A 153 -6.58 -5.22 8.05
N GLU A 154 -5.49 -5.54 7.37
CA GLU A 154 -4.26 -6.06 7.97
C GLU A 154 -3.70 -5.14 9.06
N LEU A 155 -3.95 -3.83 8.98
CA LEU A 155 -3.56 -2.84 10.00
C LEU A 155 -4.01 -3.23 11.41
N ARG A 156 -5.07 -4.04 11.56
CA ARG A 156 -5.56 -4.49 12.87
C ARG A 156 -4.74 -5.61 13.51
N PHE A 157 -3.84 -6.25 12.77
CA PHE A 157 -3.17 -7.49 13.15
C PHE A 157 -1.66 -7.25 13.35
N PRO A 158 -1.21 -6.84 14.56
CA PRO A 158 0.19 -6.50 14.83
C PRO A 158 1.18 -7.62 14.49
N GLU A 159 0.75 -8.88 14.59
CA GLU A 159 1.59 -10.05 14.32
C GLU A 159 2.12 -10.10 12.88
N LEU A 160 1.35 -9.59 11.90
CA LEU A 160 1.77 -9.57 10.49
C LEU A 160 2.98 -8.65 10.27
N PHE A 161 2.95 -7.49 10.90
CA PHE A 161 4.03 -6.50 10.82
C PHE A 161 5.25 -6.97 11.63
N GLY A 162 4.99 -7.54 12.80
CA GLY A 162 6.01 -8.11 13.65
C GLY A 162 6.85 -9.19 12.98
N ALA A 163 6.21 -10.03 12.14
CA ALA A 163 6.88 -11.13 11.44
C ALA A 163 7.97 -10.67 10.46
N VAL A 164 7.95 -9.42 10.01
CA VAL A 164 8.94 -8.87 9.06
C VAL A 164 9.73 -7.68 9.61
N ALA A 165 9.43 -7.22 10.83
CA ALA A 165 9.94 -5.97 11.38
C ALA A 165 11.47 -5.86 11.34
N ARG A 166 12.18 -6.95 11.64
CA ARG A 166 13.66 -6.97 11.66
C ARG A 166 14.28 -6.81 10.27
N ASP A 167 13.55 -7.22 9.24
CA ASP A 167 14.06 -7.36 7.87
C ASP A 167 13.78 -6.13 7.00
N VAL A 168 12.97 -5.19 7.50
CA VAL A 168 12.54 -4.01 6.75
C VAL A 168 12.93 -2.71 7.43
N ASP A 169 13.05 -1.66 6.61
CA ASP A 169 13.26 -0.27 7.00
C ASP A 169 11.96 0.54 6.91
N ALA A 170 11.02 0.09 6.06
CA ALA A 170 9.72 0.71 5.86
C ALA A 170 8.61 -0.32 5.67
N MET A 171 7.39 0.05 6.05
CA MET A 171 6.17 -0.70 5.78
C MET A 171 5.16 0.21 5.09
N VAL A 172 4.58 -0.27 3.99
CA VAL A 172 3.57 0.44 3.20
C VAL A 172 2.25 -0.29 3.34
N LEU A 173 1.22 0.44 3.79
CA LEU A 173 -0.15 -0.03 3.91
C LEU A 173 -1.05 0.79 2.98
N ILE A 174 -1.70 0.13 2.01
CA ILE A 174 -2.67 0.76 1.11
C ILE A 174 -4.10 0.45 1.58
N ALA A 175 -5.05 1.39 1.44
CA ALA A 175 -6.37 1.21 2.05
C ALA A 175 -7.56 1.88 1.33
N ASN A 176 -8.73 1.25 1.51
CA ASN A 176 -10.06 1.87 1.49
C ASN A 176 -10.60 1.89 2.94
N TRP A 177 -10.10 2.80 3.76
CA TRP A 177 -10.52 2.92 5.16
C TRP A 177 -11.60 3.99 5.32
N PRO A 178 -12.84 3.64 5.70
CA PRO A 178 -13.93 4.61 5.77
C PRO A 178 -13.73 5.65 6.88
N ALA A 179 -14.24 6.87 6.64
CA ALA A 179 -14.15 8.02 7.54
C ALA A 179 -14.71 7.72 8.95
N ALA A 180 -15.77 6.91 9.03
CA ALA A 180 -16.38 6.48 10.29
C ALA A 180 -15.41 5.75 11.25
N ARG A 181 -14.27 5.26 10.75
CA ARG A 181 -13.24 4.55 11.54
C ARG A 181 -11.91 5.29 11.55
N ARG A 182 -11.89 6.59 11.27
CA ARG A 182 -10.68 7.41 11.22
C ARG A 182 -9.82 7.35 12.50
N PRO A 183 -10.38 7.41 13.72
CA PRO A 183 -9.56 7.31 14.93
C PRO A 183 -8.74 6.00 15.03
N HIS A 184 -9.27 4.88 14.50
CA HIS A 184 -8.54 3.61 14.47
C HIS A 184 -7.39 3.64 13.47
N TRP A 185 -7.60 4.29 12.31
CA TRP A 185 -6.57 4.45 11.29
C TRP A 185 -5.37 5.21 11.86
N ASP A 186 -5.61 6.40 12.41
CA ASP A 186 -4.54 7.27 12.91
C ASP A 186 -3.75 6.61 14.05
N ALA A 187 -4.44 5.99 15.01
CA ALA A 187 -3.80 5.33 16.14
C ALA A 187 -2.95 4.13 15.73
N LEU A 188 -3.48 3.28 14.83
CA LEU A 188 -2.80 2.05 14.45
C LEU A 188 -1.59 2.32 13.56
N LEU A 189 -1.65 3.24 12.60
CA LEU A 189 -0.48 3.55 11.76
C LEU A 189 0.72 3.97 12.61
N ARG A 190 0.52 4.87 13.58
CA ARG A 190 1.56 5.32 14.49
C ARG A 190 2.07 4.17 15.37
N ALA A 191 1.16 3.38 15.93
CA ALA A 191 1.53 2.23 16.75
C ALA A 191 2.42 1.24 15.98
N ARG A 192 2.11 0.97 14.70
CA ARG A 192 2.90 0.09 13.85
C ARG A 192 4.30 0.62 13.59
N ALA A 193 4.48 1.93 13.44
CA ALA A 193 5.79 2.53 13.29
C ALA A 193 6.65 2.32 14.55
N ILE A 194 6.06 2.60 15.72
CA ILE A 194 6.73 2.50 17.03
C ILE A 194 7.12 1.05 17.32
N GLU A 195 6.16 0.13 17.32
CA GLU A 195 6.39 -1.25 17.80
C GLU A 195 7.30 -2.07 16.86
N ASN A 196 7.43 -1.66 15.60
CA ASN A 196 8.26 -2.32 14.60
C ASN A 196 9.56 -1.55 14.27
N GLN A 197 9.78 -0.38 14.91
CA GLN A 197 10.96 0.48 14.72
C GLN A 197 11.35 0.65 13.25
N CYS A 198 10.38 1.02 12.41
CA CYS A 198 10.55 1.25 10.99
C CYS A 198 9.64 2.40 10.55
N TYR A 199 9.89 2.99 9.38
CA TYR A 199 8.92 3.91 8.81
C TYR A 199 7.61 3.19 8.53
N PHE A 200 6.48 3.85 8.78
CA PHE A 200 5.17 3.32 8.44
C PHE A 200 4.42 4.32 7.56
N ILE A 201 4.02 3.90 6.37
CA ILE A 201 3.36 4.73 5.38
C ILE A 201 1.97 4.15 5.12
N GLY A 202 0.93 4.90 5.49
CA GLY A 202 -0.46 4.57 5.17
C GLY A 202 -0.98 5.46 4.04
N VAL A 203 -1.46 4.86 2.96
CA VAL A 203 -2.14 5.58 1.87
C VAL A 203 -3.58 5.12 1.77
N ASN A 204 -4.49 6.05 2.00
CA ASN A 204 -5.92 5.83 1.93
C ASN A 204 -6.53 6.63 0.77
N ARG A 205 -7.64 6.14 0.22
CA ARG A 205 -8.42 6.90 -0.76
C ARG A 205 -9.20 8.06 -0.12
N ILE A 206 -9.68 8.97 -0.96
CA ILE A 206 -10.69 9.98 -0.59
C ILE A 206 -11.99 9.76 -1.37
N GLY A 207 -13.01 10.56 -1.08
CA GLY A 207 -14.27 10.62 -1.82
C GLY A 207 -15.32 9.65 -1.30
N THR A 208 -16.12 9.10 -2.21
CA THR A 208 -17.24 8.20 -1.86
C THR A 208 -17.26 6.95 -2.74
N GLY A 209 -17.79 5.85 -2.23
CA GLY A 209 -17.97 4.62 -3.01
C GLY A 209 -18.57 3.50 -2.19
N GLY A 210 -19.43 2.69 -2.80
CA GLY A 210 -20.12 1.58 -2.11
C GLY A 210 -21.00 2.04 -0.95
N GLY A 211 -21.55 3.26 -1.02
CA GLY A 211 -22.34 3.86 0.06
C GLY A 211 -21.52 4.36 1.26
N LEU A 212 -20.19 4.37 1.17
CA LEU A 212 -19.29 4.82 2.24
C LEU A 212 -18.56 6.11 1.86
N ALA A 213 -18.25 6.92 2.87
CA ALA A 213 -17.43 8.12 2.75
C ALA A 213 -15.99 7.84 3.22
N TYR A 214 -15.03 8.46 2.53
CA TYR A 214 -13.60 8.34 2.76
C TYR A 214 -13.00 9.75 2.81
N ASP A 215 -12.44 10.13 3.97
CA ASP A 215 -11.82 11.44 4.21
C ASP A 215 -10.29 11.40 4.09
N GLY A 216 -9.73 10.29 3.57
CA GLY A 216 -8.30 10.11 3.38
C GLY A 216 -7.62 9.79 4.70
N GLY A 217 -6.71 10.66 5.12
CA GLY A 217 -5.83 10.41 6.26
C GLY A 217 -4.53 9.71 5.90
N SER A 218 -4.12 9.77 4.63
CA SER A 218 -2.81 9.27 4.25
C SER A 218 -1.72 9.98 5.06
N ALA A 219 -0.84 9.21 5.66
CA ALA A 219 0.15 9.71 6.61
C ALA A 219 1.38 8.80 6.61
N ALA A 220 2.51 9.34 7.08
CA ALA A 220 3.71 8.56 7.34
C ALA A 220 4.27 8.91 8.71
N PHE A 221 4.94 7.93 9.32
CA PHE A 221 5.53 8.06 10.65
C PHE A 221 6.97 7.58 10.64
N THR A 222 7.81 8.24 11.42
CA THR A 222 9.20 7.83 11.65
C THR A 222 9.25 6.52 12.45
N PRO A 223 10.41 5.84 12.51
CA PRO A 223 10.60 4.69 13.41
C PRO A 223 10.36 4.98 14.90
N TRP A 224 10.30 6.26 15.28
CA TRP A 224 9.99 6.71 16.64
C TRP A 224 8.51 7.06 16.85
N GLY A 225 7.68 6.96 15.79
CA GLY A 225 6.26 7.29 15.84
C GLY A 225 5.95 8.78 15.69
N GLU A 226 6.94 9.61 15.37
CA GLU A 226 6.72 11.01 15.06
C GLU A 226 6.08 11.16 13.67
N ASP A 227 5.23 12.16 13.51
CA ASP A 227 4.62 12.46 12.22
C ASP A 227 5.70 12.88 11.22
N LEU A 228 5.78 12.18 10.09
CA LEU A 228 6.62 12.57 8.97
C LEU A 228 5.81 13.54 8.10
N ALA A 229 5.82 14.82 8.50
CA ALA A 229 5.02 15.86 7.87
C ALA A 229 5.34 15.94 6.36
N PRO A 230 4.35 15.80 5.48
CA PRO A 230 4.60 15.81 4.05
C PRO A 230 4.86 17.23 3.54
N GLU A 231 5.82 17.34 2.63
CA GLU A 231 5.98 18.51 1.79
C GLU A 231 5.04 18.39 0.60
N THR A 232 4.26 19.44 0.30
CA THR A 232 3.42 19.43 -0.90
C THR A 232 4.23 19.93 -2.08
N ALA A 233 4.53 19.05 -3.03
CA ALA A 233 5.21 19.38 -4.28
C ALA A 233 4.34 18.98 -5.46
N SER A 234 4.18 19.88 -6.43
CA SER A 234 3.30 19.67 -7.60
C SER A 234 1.86 19.26 -7.24
N GLY A 235 1.39 19.66 -6.05
CA GLY A 235 0.05 19.33 -5.53
C GLY A 235 -0.09 17.90 -4.99
N VAL A 236 1.01 17.19 -4.74
CA VAL A 236 1.02 15.85 -4.15
C VAL A 236 1.82 15.86 -2.83
N PRO A 237 1.34 15.23 -1.75
CA PRO A 237 2.09 15.12 -0.50
C PRO A 237 3.25 14.14 -0.66
N LEU A 238 4.47 14.59 -0.38
CA LEU A 238 5.69 13.80 -0.44
C LEU A 238 6.35 13.70 0.93
N VAL A 239 6.88 12.52 1.25
CA VAL A 239 7.67 12.27 2.45
C VAL A 239 9.00 11.63 2.08
N THR A 240 10.04 11.86 2.89
CA THR A 240 11.37 11.30 2.64
C THR A 240 11.77 10.32 3.75
N LEU A 241 12.15 9.12 3.37
CA LEU A 241 12.66 8.08 4.28
C LEU A 241 14.19 8.07 4.24
N ASP A 242 14.83 7.83 5.39
CA ASP A 242 16.27 7.64 5.50
C ASP A 242 16.58 6.40 6.37
N THR A 243 17.21 5.38 5.78
CA THR A 243 17.50 4.14 6.50
C THR A 243 18.44 4.34 7.70
N ARG A 244 19.18 5.45 7.76
CA ARG A 244 20.01 5.79 8.93
C ARG A 244 19.17 6.02 10.18
N THR A 245 18.02 6.68 10.05
CA THR A 245 17.09 6.90 11.18
C THR A 245 16.57 5.58 11.75
N VAL A 246 16.31 4.58 10.89
CA VAL A 246 15.94 3.23 11.34
C VAL A 246 17.06 2.59 12.15
N ALA A 247 18.30 2.65 11.64
CA ALA A 247 19.46 2.10 12.33
C ALA A 247 19.70 2.78 13.69
N GLU A 248 19.65 4.10 13.75
CA GLU A 248 19.82 4.90 14.96
C GLU A 248 18.77 4.57 16.03
N VAL A 249 17.49 4.48 15.66
CA VAL A 249 16.41 4.15 16.60
C VAL A 249 16.58 2.73 17.15
N ARG A 250 16.91 1.75 16.30
CA ARG A 250 17.13 0.36 16.70
C ARG A 250 18.40 0.16 17.54
N GLU A 251 19.41 0.99 17.34
CA GLU A 251 20.61 0.98 18.19
C GLU A 251 20.33 1.59 19.56
N ARG A 252 19.65 2.75 19.57
CA ARG A 252 19.32 3.48 20.80
C ARG A 252 18.31 2.73 21.69
N TYR A 253 17.33 2.06 21.09
CA TYR A 253 16.28 1.30 21.80
C TYR A 253 16.11 -0.09 21.18
N PRO A 254 16.99 -1.05 21.45
CA PRO A 254 17.05 -2.33 20.71
C PRO A 254 15.96 -3.34 21.11
N PHE A 255 14.76 -2.91 21.53
CA PHE A 255 13.71 -3.79 22.03
C PHE A 255 13.16 -4.76 20.97
N LEU A 256 13.38 -4.50 19.68
CA LEU A 256 13.10 -5.52 18.67
C LEU A 256 13.87 -6.82 18.97
N ARG A 257 15.08 -6.77 19.57
CA ARG A 257 15.87 -7.94 19.99
C ARG A 257 15.14 -8.80 21.02
N ASP A 258 14.30 -8.20 21.86
CA ASP A 258 13.60 -8.87 22.94
C ASP A 258 12.29 -9.54 22.49
N ARG A 259 11.89 -9.36 21.23
CA ARG A 259 10.71 -10.05 20.66
C ARG A 259 10.92 -11.55 20.63
N VAL A 260 10.00 -12.27 21.28
CA VAL A 260 9.81 -13.72 21.13
C VAL A 260 8.98 -13.95 19.88
N VAL A 261 9.54 -14.65 18.89
CA VAL A 261 8.86 -15.05 17.64
C VAL A 261 8.37 -16.47 17.77
#